data_AF-A0A8T4BG41-F1
#
_entry.id   AF-A0A8T4BG41-F1
#
_cell.length_a   1.000
_cell.length_b   1.000
_cell.length_c   1.000
_cell.angle_alpha   90.00
_cell.angle_beta   90.00
_cell.angle_gamma   90.00
#
_symmetry.space_group_name_H-M   'P 1'
#
loop_
_entity.id
_entity.type
_entity.pdbx_description
1 polymer ?
#
loop_
_entity_poly.entity_id
_entity_poly.type
_entity_poly.pdbx_seq_one_letter_code
_entity_poly.pdbx_strand_id
1 'polypeptide(L)'
;MGEHETTGIFESIVEKLPGNYDIYFWNFIILMVFTLFEVAAVFFETVPGTDIEISLYTVWAILIGVGIVKGYGIAAYFMHLKGDPRIYTRTALFPVLFVLLMLWGIGLSNPGAVQNLPDWCTPNWDFAVER
;
A
#
# COMPACT_ATOMS: atom_id res chain seq x y z
N MET A 1 24.78 -16.34 -13.68
CA MET A 1 24.90 -15.00 -13.07
C MET A 1 24.84 -14.01 -14.22
N GLY A 2 23.64 -13.89 -14.80
CA GLY A 2 23.41 -13.16 -16.04
C GLY A 2 22.82 -11.80 -15.73
N GLU A 3 23.43 -10.80 -16.32
CA GLU A 3 23.03 -9.40 -16.31
C GLU A 3 21.60 -9.30 -16.86
N HIS A 4 20.64 -9.09 -15.98
CA HIS A 4 19.30 -8.69 -16.37
C HIS A 4 19.25 -7.18 -16.28
N GLU A 5 19.54 -6.51 -17.39
CA GLU A 5 19.19 -5.11 -17.59
C GLU A 5 17.70 -4.95 -17.27
N THR A 6 17.41 -4.37 -16.10
CA THR A 6 16.06 -4.01 -15.69
C THR A 6 15.62 -2.80 -16.50
N THR A 7 15.15 -3.06 -17.71
CA THR A 7 14.61 -2.07 -18.64
C THR A 7 13.24 -1.61 -18.16
N GLY A 8 13.22 -0.63 -17.25
CA GLY A 8 12.01 0.10 -16.90
C GLY A 8 12.25 1.60 -16.83
N ILE A 9 11.21 2.38 -17.13
CA ILE A 9 11.26 3.85 -17.12
C ILE A 9 11.67 4.35 -15.72
N PHE A 10 11.18 3.69 -14.67
CA PHE A 10 11.47 4.04 -13.28
C PHE A 10 12.93 3.78 -12.92
N GLU A 11 13.47 2.62 -13.30
CA GLU A 11 14.88 2.26 -13.15
C GLU A 11 15.79 3.29 -13.82
N SER A 12 15.46 3.70 -15.05
CA SER A 12 16.26 4.68 -15.81
C SER A 12 16.24 6.09 -15.22
N ILE A 13 15.19 6.42 -14.45
CA ILE A 13 15.07 7.69 -13.73
C ILE A 13 15.85 7.62 -12.43
N VAL A 14 15.80 6.48 -11.74
CA VAL A 14 16.51 6.23 -10.48
C VAL A 14 18.02 6.12 -10.68
N GLU A 15 18.48 5.50 -11.76
CA GLU A 15 19.89 5.42 -12.13
C GLU A 15 20.49 6.80 -12.50
N LYS A 16 19.64 7.74 -12.92
CA LYS A 16 20.03 9.13 -13.23
C LYS A 16 19.99 10.07 -12.02
N LEU A 17 19.54 9.61 -10.86
CA LEU A 17 19.58 10.42 -9.63
C LEU A 17 21.03 10.55 -9.12
N PRO A 18 21.43 11.73 -8.63
CA PRO A 18 22.80 11.97 -8.20
C PRO A 18 23.11 11.18 -6.92
N GLY A 19 24.18 10.39 -6.95
CA GLY A 19 24.65 9.58 -5.84
C GLY A 19 24.88 8.15 -6.30
N ASN A 20 26.05 7.59 -5.99
CA ASN A 20 26.48 6.26 -6.41
C ASN A 20 25.75 5.14 -5.63
N TYR A 21 24.44 5.33 -5.38
CA TYR A 21 23.60 4.48 -4.56
C TYR A 21 22.75 3.57 -5.45
N ASP A 22 22.64 2.32 -5.02
CA ASP A 22 21.94 1.26 -5.72
C ASP A 22 20.41 1.51 -5.77
N ILE A 23 19.72 0.88 -6.73
CA ILE A 23 18.28 1.00 -6.94
C ILE A 23 17.46 0.60 -5.72
N TYR A 24 17.95 -0.37 -4.93
CA TYR A 24 17.31 -0.80 -3.70
C TYR A 24 17.29 0.30 -2.63
N PHE A 25 18.35 1.12 -2.57
CA PHE A 25 18.43 2.23 -1.64
C PHE A 25 17.42 3.32 -1.98
N TRP A 26 17.31 3.68 -3.25
CA TRP A 26 16.31 4.65 -3.71
C TRP A 26 14.87 4.15 -3.51
N ASN A 27 14.60 2.87 -3.78
CA ASN A 27 13.30 2.29 -3.49
C ASN A 27 13.00 2.34 -1.99
N PHE A 28 13.97 2.03 -1.12
CA PHE A 28 13.81 2.15 0.33
C PHE A 28 13.43 3.59 0.74
N ILE A 29 14.14 4.61 0.23
CA ILE A 29 13.83 6.01 0.53
C ILE A 29 12.42 6.38 0.08
N ILE A 30 12.00 5.98 -1.12
CA ILE A 30 10.65 6.23 -1.63
C ILE A 30 9.59 5.58 -0.73
N LEU A 31 9.80 4.33 -0.29
CA LEU A 31 8.90 3.66 0.64
C LEU A 31 8.81 4.39 1.98
N MET A 32 9.93 4.90 2.50
CA MET A 32 9.97 5.68 3.74
C MET A 32 9.27 7.04 3.61
N VAL A 33 9.36 7.69 2.45
CA VAL A 33 8.60 8.92 2.20
C VAL A 33 7.10 8.62 2.18
N PHE A 34 6.69 7.53 1.54
CA PHE A 34 5.29 7.12 1.52
C PHE A 34 4.75 6.73 2.90
N THR A 35 5.55 6.12 3.78
CA THR A 35 5.12 5.86 5.16
C THR A 35 4.91 7.15 5.95
N LEU A 36 5.75 8.17 5.74
CA LEU A 36 5.53 9.49 6.35
C LEU A 36 4.21 10.11 5.88
N PHE A 37 3.83 9.94 4.61
CA PHE A 37 2.54 10.40 4.10
C PHE A 37 1.35 9.65 4.72
N GLU A 38 1.44 8.34 4.94
CA GLU A 38 0.38 7.58 5.63
C GLU A 38 0.19 8.09 7.06
N VAL A 39 1.28 8.29 7.79
CA VAL A 39 1.22 8.82 9.17
C VAL A 39 0.67 10.24 9.18
N ALA A 40 1.14 11.10 8.27
CA ALA A 40 0.64 12.48 8.16
C ALA A 40 -0.85 12.53 7.82
N ALA A 41 -1.33 11.67 6.92
CA ALA A 41 -2.73 11.63 6.51
C ALA A 41 -3.67 11.22 7.64
N VAL A 42 -3.20 10.45 8.63
CA VAL A 42 -3.99 10.07 9.80
C VAL A 42 -3.83 11.08 10.94
N PHE A 43 -2.67 11.73 11.05
CA PHE A 43 -2.37 12.64 12.16
C PHE A 43 -2.99 14.03 11.98
N PHE A 44 -3.07 14.54 10.75
CA PHE A 44 -3.61 15.87 10.48
C PHE A 44 -5.10 15.80 10.10
N GLU A 45 -5.92 16.61 10.76
CA GLU A 45 -7.34 16.77 10.43
C GLU A 45 -7.57 17.80 9.31
N THR A 46 -6.62 18.74 9.15
CA THR A 46 -6.60 19.74 8.07
C THR A 46 -5.28 19.68 7.32
N VAL A 47 -5.30 20.06 6.04
CA VAL A 47 -4.06 20.09 5.25
C VAL A 47 -3.13 21.15 5.85
N PRO A 48 -1.90 20.78 6.27
CA PRO A 48 -1.02 21.69 7.00
C PRO A 48 -0.74 22.95 6.19
N GLY A 49 -1.11 24.11 6.74
CA GLY A 49 -0.98 25.42 6.09
C GLY A 49 -2.23 25.92 5.35
N THR A 50 -3.36 25.22 5.46
CA THR A 50 -4.65 25.63 4.87
C THR A 50 -5.82 25.30 5.80
N ASP A 51 -6.97 25.95 5.61
CA ASP A 51 -8.22 25.66 6.34
C ASP A 51 -9.05 24.52 5.69
N ILE A 52 -8.40 23.67 4.88
CA ILE A 52 -9.07 22.59 4.17
C ILE A 52 -9.12 21.36 5.08
N GLU A 53 -10.32 20.99 5.52
CA GLU A 53 -10.57 19.75 6.26
C GLU A 53 -10.32 18.52 5.38
N ILE A 54 -9.61 17.54 5.95
CA ILE A 54 -9.32 16.27 5.29
C ILE A 54 -10.50 15.34 5.54
N SER A 55 -11.28 15.08 4.49
CA SER A 55 -12.40 14.13 4.59
C SER A 55 -11.89 12.71 4.84
N LEU A 56 -12.71 11.89 5.52
CA LEU A 56 -12.42 10.46 5.74
C LEU A 56 -12.13 9.72 4.42
N TYR A 57 -12.86 10.05 3.35
CA TYR A 57 -12.63 9.48 2.02
C TYR A 57 -11.26 9.85 1.45
N THR A 58 -10.76 11.05 1.75
CA THR A 58 -9.42 11.50 1.35
C THR A 58 -8.35 10.69 2.08
N VAL A 59 -8.49 10.50 3.40
CA VAL A 59 -7.57 9.66 4.19
C VAL A 59 -7.54 8.23 3.63
N TRP A 60 -8.72 7.65 3.38
CA TRP A 60 -8.84 6.31 2.81
C TRP A 60 -8.19 6.19 1.44
N ALA A 61 -8.42 7.17 0.56
CA ALA A 61 -7.80 7.21 -0.76
C ALA A 61 -6.27 7.25 -0.67
N ILE A 62 -5.72 8.03 0.27
CA ILE A 62 -4.28 8.10 0.50
C ILE A 62 -3.75 6.77 1.03
N LEU A 63 -4.35 6.23 2.10
CA LEU A 63 -3.87 4.99 2.72
C LEU A 63 -3.94 3.79 1.76
N ILE A 64 -5.05 3.63 1.03
CA ILE A 64 -5.22 2.54 0.07
C ILE A 64 -4.29 2.74 -1.14
N GLY A 65 -4.26 3.96 -1.70
CA GLY A 65 -3.44 4.26 -2.87
C GLY A 65 -1.94 4.07 -2.60
N VAL A 66 -1.46 4.64 -1.49
CA VAL A 66 -0.07 4.49 -1.06
C VAL A 66 0.25 3.04 -0.69
N GLY A 67 -0.66 2.33 -0.03
CA GLY A 67 -0.52 0.92 0.29
C GLY A 67 -0.33 0.04 -0.96
N ILE A 68 -1.08 0.29 -2.03
CA ILE A 68 -0.94 -0.44 -3.30
C ILE A 68 0.43 -0.17 -3.94
N VAL A 69 0.83 1.10 -4.03
CA VAL A 69 2.12 1.49 -4.64
C VAL A 69 3.29 0.87 -3.87
N LYS A 70 3.26 0.93 -2.53
CA LYS A 70 4.30 0.32 -1.68
C LYS A 70 4.31 -1.19 -1.80
N GLY A 71 3.14 -1.84 -1.81
CA GLY A 71 3.02 -3.28 -2.03
C GLY A 71 3.68 -3.72 -3.33
N TYR A 72 3.48 -2.95 -4.41
CA TYR A 72 4.17 -3.17 -5.69
C TYR A 72 5.69 -2.94 -5.57
N GLY A 73 6.14 -1.85 -4.94
CA GLY A 73 7.57 -1.56 -4.77
C GLY A 73 8.32 -2.63 -3.97
N ILE A 74 7.67 -3.23 -2.97
CA ILE A 74 8.22 -4.34 -2.19
C ILE A 74 8.27 -5.62 -3.04
N ALA A 75 7.16 -5.96 -3.70
CA ALA A 75 7.08 -7.15 -4.53
C ALA A 75 8.06 -7.11 -5.71
N ALA A 76 8.16 -5.98 -6.40
CA ALA A 76 8.99 -5.85 -7.59
C ALA A 76 10.50 -5.89 -7.28
N TYR A 77 10.95 -5.13 -6.28
CA TYR A 77 12.38 -4.94 -6.01
C TYR A 77 12.89 -5.74 -4.81
N PHE A 78 12.21 -5.71 -3.65
CA PHE A 78 12.69 -6.43 -2.47
C PHE A 78 12.47 -7.95 -2.58
N MET A 79 11.36 -8.38 -3.19
CA MET A 79 11.08 -9.80 -3.47
C MET A 79 11.62 -10.26 -4.84
N HIS A 80 12.28 -9.39 -5.61
CA HIS A 80 12.87 -9.69 -6.92
C HIS A 80 11.89 -10.26 -7.98
N LEU A 81 10.57 -10.17 -7.76
CA LEU A 81 9.56 -10.77 -8.65
C LEU A 81 9.52 -10.15 -10.05
N LYS A 82 10.13 -8.97 -10.25
CA LYS A 82 10.23 -8.32 -11.56
C LYS A 82 11.32 -8.93 -12.44
N GLY A 83 12.41 -9.40 -11.84
CA GLY A 83 13.53 -10.03 -12.55
C GLY A 83 13.41 -11.57 -12.65
N ASP A 84 12.58 -12.17 -11.80
CA ASP A 84 12.41 -13.61 -11.73
C ASP A 84 11.50 -14.20 -12.82
N PRO A 85 11.66 -15.49 -13.14
CA PRO A 85 10.75 -16.21 -14.04
C PRO A 85 9.28 -16.03 -13.65
N ARG A 86 8.42 -15.80 -14.64
CA ARG A 86 6.97 -15.51 -14.47
C ARG A 86 6.19 -16.53 -13.63
N ILE A 87 6.72 -17.74 -13.44
CA ILE A 87 6.11 -18.75 -12.57
C ILE A 87 6.08 -18.29 -11.11
N TYR A 88 7.11 -17.58 -10.64
CA TYR A 88 7.18 -17.10 -9.26
C TYR A 88 6.17 -15.99 -9.00
N THR A 89 5.98 -15.06 -9.94
CA THR A 89 4.92 -14.03 -9.85
C THR A 89 3.53 -14.66 -9.83
N ARG A 90 3.28 -15.71 -10.63
CA ARG A 90 1.98 -16.42 -10.64
C ARG A 90 1.71 -17.13 -9.31
N THR A 91 2.71 -17.79 -8.74
CA THR A 91 2.59 -18.43 -7.43
C THR A 91 2.40 -17.40 -6.32
N ALA A 92 3.06 -16.24 -6.39
CA ALA A 92 2.88 -15.15 -5.42
C ALA A 92 1.47 -14.50 -5.51
N LEU A 93 0.87 -14.46 -6.70
CA LEU A 93 -0.49 -13.95 -6.89
C LEU A 93 -1.59 -14.93 -6.44
N PHE A 94 -1.30 -16.23 -6.37
CA PHE A 94 -2.26 -17.24 -5.92
C PHE A 94 -2.86 -16.97 -4.53
N PRO A 95 -2.08 -16.74 -3.46
CA PRO A 95 -2.63 -16.42 -2.14
C PRO A 95 -3.40 -15.09 -2.13
N VAL A 96 -2.96 -14.09 -2.91
CA VAL A 96 -3.69 -12.82 -3.05
C VAL A 96 -5.07 -13.05 -3.65
N LEU A 97 -5.14 -13.82 -4.75
CA LEU A 97 -6.39 -14.18 -5.39
C LEU A 97 -7.29 -14.99 -4.43
N PHE A 98 -6.71 -15.92 -3.67
CA PHE A 98 -7.47 -16.69 -2.69
C PHE A 98 -8.08 -15.82 -1.59
N VAL A 99 -7.31 -14.88 -1.03
CA VAL A 99 -7.82 -13.91 -0.03
C VAL A 99 -8.94 -13.05 -0.63
N LEU A 100 -8.77 -12.56 -1.85
CA LEU A 100 -9.82 -11.78 -2.53
C LEU A 100 -11.10 -12.60 -2.72
N LEU A 101 -10.97 -13.88 -3.11
CA LEU A 101 -12.11 -14.79 -3.22
C LEU A 101 -12.76 -15.07 -1.86
N MET A 102 -11.99 -15.17 -0.77
CA MET A 102 -12.55 -15.33 0.57
C MET A 102 -13.30 -14.07 1.03
N LEU A 103 -12.73 -12.88 0.80
CA LEU A 103 -13.39 -11.60 1.11
C LEU A 103 -14.66 -11.43 0.29
N TRP A 104 -14.64 -11.80 -0.99
CA TRP A 104 -15.82 -11.77 -1.85
C TRP A 104 -16.87 -12.81 -1.43
N GLY A 105 -16.46 -14.07 -1.30
CA GLY A 105 -17.34 -15.21 -1.08
C GLY A 105 -17.95 -15.25 0.31
N ILE A 106 -17.21 -14.88 1.35
CA ILE A 106 -17.70 -14.89 2.74
C ILE A 106 -18.08 -13.49 3.18
N GLY A 107 -17.25 -12.49 2.85
CA GLY A 107 -17.42 -11.12 3.34
C GLY A 107 -18.50 -10.31 2.62
N LEU A 108 -18.78 -10.55 1.34
CA LEU A 108 -19.78 -9.77 0.58
C LEU A 108 -21.05 -10.56 0.21
N SER A 109 -21.01 -11.89 0.30
CA SER A 109 -22.15 -12.74 -0.12
C SER A 109 -23.05 -13.19 1.03
N ASN A 110 -22.75 -12.80 2.28
CA ASN A 110 -23.58 -13.09 3.46
C ASN A 110 -24.60 -11.95 3.71
N PRO A 111 -25.90 -12.23 3.91
CA PRO A 111 -26.89 -11.20 4.25
C PRO A 111 -26.48 -10.41 5.50
N GLY A 112 -26.42 -9.08 5.37
CA GLY A 112 -26.03 -8.18 6.45
C GLY A 112 -24.54 -7.82 6.50
N ALA A 113 -23.67 -8.47 5.71
CA ALA A 113 -22.23 -8.24 5.82
C ALA A 113 -21.80 -6.82 5.38
N VAL A 114 -22.45 -6.24 4.37
CA VAL A 114 -22.21 -4.84 3.95
C VAL A 114 -22.89 -3.85 4.91
N GLN A 115 -24.06 -4.22 5.45
CA GLN A 115 -24.84 -3.38 6.35
C GLN A 115 -24.21 -3.27 7.75
N ASN A 116 -23.49 -4.31 8.20
CA ASN A 116 -22.78 -4.34 9.49
C ASN A 116 -21.32 -3.84 9.38
N LEU A 117 -20.86 -3.46 8.18
CA LEU A 117 -19.51 -2.94 7.95
C LEU A 117 -19.24 -1.59 8.67
N PRO A 118 -20.20 -0.65 8.76
CA PRO A 118 -20.04 0.58 9.53
C PRO A 118 -19.76 0.30 11.02
N ASP A 119 -20.47 -0.66 11.63
CA ASP A 119 -20.27 -1.02 13.03
C ASP A 119 -18.86 -1.57 13.31
N TRP A 120 -18.25 -2.21 12.31
CA TRP A 120 -16.86 -2.69 12.38
C TRP A 120 -15.83 -1.58 12.18
N CYS A 121 -16.10 -0.62 11.29
CA CYS A 121 -15.18 0.48 11.00
C CYS A 121 -15.24 1.63 12.04
N THR A 122 -16.36 1.78 12.75
CA THR A 122 -16.54 2.74 13.85
C THR A 122 -17.06 2.04 15.10
N PRO A 123 -16.23 1.22 15.76
CA PRO A 123 -16.65 0.57 17.00
C PRO A 123 -16.97 1.62 18.06
N ASN A 124 -18.08 1.45 18.77
CA ASN A 124 -18.44 2.36 19.87
C ASN A 124 -17.41 2.22 21.01
N TRP A 125 -16.59 3.25 21.24
CA TRP A 125 -15.54 3.28 22.27
C TRP A 125 -16.02 3.63 23.69
N ASP A 126 -17.34 3.65 23.95
CA ASP A 126 -17.90 3.98 25.27
C ASP A 126 -17.28 3.14 26.41
N PHE A 127 -16.89 1.90 26.12
CA PHE A 127 -16.21 1.01 27.09
C PHE A 127 -14.78 1.44 27.47
N ALA A 128 -14.16 2.38 26.74
CA ALA A 128 -12.83 2.91 27.06
C ALA A 128 -12.89 4.16 27.95
N VAL A 129 -14.08 4.75 28.14
CA VAL A 129 -14.30 5.99 28.91
C VAL A 129 -14.81 5.70 30.32
N GLU A 130 -15.55 4.60 30.51
CA GLU A 130 -15.94 4.14 31.85
C GLU A 130 -14.79 3.42 32.57
N ARG A 131 -14.02 4.18 33.34
CA ARG A 131 -13.09 3.68 34.38
C ARG A 131 -13.51 4.17 35.76
#